data_AF-A0A358XKV2-F1
#
_entry.id   AF-A0A358XKV2-F1
#
_cell.length_a   1.000
_cell.length_b   1.000
_cell.length_c   1.000
_cell.angle_alpha   90.00
_cell.angle_beta   90.00
_cell.angle_gamma   90.00
#
_symmetry.space_group_name_H-M   'P 1'
#
loop_
_entity.id
_entity.type
_entity.pdbx_description
1 polymer ?
#
loop_
_entity_poly.entity_id
_entity_poly.type
_entity_poly.pdbx_seq_one_letter_code
_entity_poly.pdbx_strand_id
1 'polypeptide(L)'
;MKHLKQYRIPFSGLNAGKHNFEFDINKKFFDCYEHSIVKDGNLKAEVELQKQENLLILHFDIQGEIQLTCDTCLKEFMSPISIQERILVKFTDEDWTDNTEEVL
;
A
#
# COMPACT_ATOMS: atom_id res chain seq x y z
N MET A 1 -13.21 -4.50 7.89
CA MET A 1 -12.55 -3.53 8.82
C MET A 1 -11.62 -4.15 9.89
N LYS A 2 -12.00 -5.20 10.65
CA LYS A 2 -11.11 -5.77 11.69
C LYS A 2 -9.74 -6.26 11.15
N HIS A 3 -9.72 -6.81 9.94
CA HIS A 3 -8.51 -7.34 9.30
C HIS A 3 -7.50 -6.25 8.88
N LEU A 4 -7.98 -5.06 8.50
CA LEU A 4 -7.09 -3.97 8.03
C LEU A 4 -6.19 -3.38 9.13
N LYS A 5 -6.46 -3.69 10.41
CA LYS A 5 -5.67 -3.17 11.53
C LYS A 5 -4.20 -3.60 11.47
N GLN A 6 -3.89 -4.77 10.89
CA GLN A 6 -2.52 -5.28 10.80
C GLN A 6 -1.65 -4.52 9.78
N TYR A 7 -2.27 -3.75 8.88
CA TYR A 7 -1.56 -2.95 7.86
C TYR A 7 -1.33 -1.50 8.31
N ARG A 8 -1.57 -1.18 9.59
CA ARG A 8 -1.38 0.17 10.13
C ARG A 8 0.05 0.34 10.63
N ILE A 9 0.72 1.39 10.16
CA ILE A 9 2.02 1.82 10.66
C ILE A 9 1.81 2.98 11.65
N PRO A 10 2.04 2.79 12.97
CA PRO A 10 1.89 3.84 13.96
C PRO A 10 3.12 4.78 13.97
N PHE A 11 3.23 5.65 12.95
CA PHE A 11 4.42 6.48 12.75
C PHE A 11 4.65 7.56 13.82
N SER A 12 3.62 7.98 14.57
CA SER A 12 3.73 8.99 15.62
C SER A 12 4.68 8.57 16.74
N GLY A 13 4.65 7.28 17.12
CA GLY A 13 5.52 6.72 18.16
C GLY A 13 6.93 6.34 17.70
N LEU A 14 7.24 6.45 16.40
CA LEU A 14 8.56 6.11 15.88
C LEU A 14 9.56 7.25 16.14
N ASN A 15 10.81 6.89 16.42
CA ASN A 15 11.91 7.85 16.43
C ASN A 15 12.26 8.30 14.99
N ALA A 16 12.98 9.41 14.85
CA ALA A 16 13.55 9.79 13.56
C ALA A 16 14.51 8.71 13.04
N GLY A 17 14.53 8.49 11.72
CA GLY A 17 15.34 7.44 11.08
C GLY A 17 14.50 6.45 10.26
N LYS A 18 15.12 5.34 9.88
CA LYS A 18 14.54 4.30 9.03
C LYS A 18 13.89 3.19 9.87
N HIS A 19 12.74 2.71 9.42
CA HIS A 19 11.95 1.65 10.03
C HIS A 19 11.41 0.73 8.94
N ASN A 20 11.57 -0.58 9.11
CA ASN A 20 11.11 -1.56 8.13
C ASN A 20 9.87 -2.28 8.64
N PHE A 21 8.91 -2.48 7.74
CA PHE A 21 7.67 -3.21 7.99
C PHE A 21 7.46 -4.24 6.88
N GLU A 22 6.85 -5.37 7.23
CA GLU A 22 6.49 -6.41 6.28
C GLU A 22 5.00 -6.74 6.45
N PHE A 23 4.31 -6.92 5.33
CA PHE A 23 2.89 -7.25 5.32
C PHE A 23 2.58 -8.35 4.31
N ASP A 24 1.81 -9.33 4.74
CA ASP A 24 1.21 -10.32 3.85
C ASP A 24 -0.13 -9.79 3.34
N ILE A 25 -0.25 -9.68 2.03
CA ILE A 25 -1.47 -9.27 1.34
C ILE A 25 -2.04 -10.50 0.65
N ASN A 26 -3.24 -10.90 1.06
CA ASN A 26 -3.92 -12.07 0.55
C ASN A 26 -5.40 -11.79 0.30
N LYS A 27 -6.17 -12.81 -0.10
CA LYS A 27 -7.62 -12.72 -0.26
C LYS A 27 -8.36 -11.93 0.82
N LYS A 28 -8.01 -12.11 2.11
CA LYS A 28 -8.70 -11.40 3.21
C LYS A 28 -8.45 -9.89 3.20
N PHE A 29 -7.32 -9.45 2.65
CA PHE A 29 -7.07 -8.03 2.39
C PHE A 29 -8.00 -7.52 1.28
N PHE A 30 -8.03 -8.20 0.13
CA PHE A 30 -8.88 -7.80 -1.01
C PHE A 30 -10.37 -7.84 -0.68
N ASP A 31 -10.81 -8.83 0.10
CA ASP A 31 -12.19 -8.94 0.60
C ASP A 31 -12.62 -7.75 1.49
N CYS A 32 -11.66 -6.94 1.99
CA CYS A 32 -11.98 -5.71 2.71
C CYS A 32 -12.36 -4.53 1.80
N TYR A 33 -12.17 -4.65 0.48
CA TYR A 33 -12.43 -3.61 -0.52
C TYR A 33 -13.44 -4.13 -1.56
N GLU A 34 -14.72 -3.83 -1.35
CA GLU A 34 -15.84 -4.35 -2.15
C GLU A 34 -15.66 -4.14 -3.67
N HIS A 35 -15.20 -2.96 -4.06
CA HIS A 35 -15.00 -2.56 -5.46
C HIS A 35 -13.55 -2.75 -5.96
N SER A 36 -12.72 -3.54 -5.27
CA SER A 36 -11.36 -3.83 -5.73
C SER A 36 -11.39 -4.56 -7.09
N ILE A 37 -10.51 -4.14 -8.01
CA ILE A 37 -10.30 -4.81 -9.30
C ILE A 37 -9.69 -6.20 -9.07
N VAL A 38 -8.76 -6.30 -8.13
CA VAL A 38 -8.14 -7.56 -7.72
C VAL A 38 -8.97 -8.20 -6.60
N LYS A 39 -9.40 -9.45 -6.79
CA LYS A 39 -10.22 -10.18 -5.82
C LYS A 39 -9.43 -11.20 -5.00
N ASP A 40 -8.30 -11.67 -5.51
CA ASP A 40 -7.42 -12.62 -4.84
C ASP A 40 -5.97 -12.42 -5.29
N GLY A 41 -5.04 -12.88 -4.47
CA GLY A 41 -3.61 -12.82 -4.68
C GLY A 41 -2.85 -13.26 -3.44
N ASN A 42 -1.55 -13.42 -3.61
CA ASN A 42 -0.60 -13.64 -2.54
C ASN A 42 0.62 -12.75 -2.81
N LEU A 43 0.71 -11.65 -2.06
CA LEU A 43 1.77 -10.66 -2.19
C LEU A 43 2.42 -10.44 -0.84
N LYS A 44 3.73 -10.18 -0.86
CA LYS A 44 4.50 -9.67 0.27
C LYS A 44 4.87 -8.23 -0.03
N ALA A 45 4.55 -7.33 0.91
CA ALA A 45 4.93 -5.93 0.85
C ALA A 45 5.98 -5.63 1.91
N GLU A 46 7.15 -5.18 1.47
CA GLU A 46 8.21 -4.65 2.31
C GLU A 46 8.17 -3.12 2.22
N VAL A 47 8.11 -2.46 3.38
CA VAL A 47 7.95 -1.01 3.48
C VAL A 47 9.06 -0.44 4.35
N GLU A 48 9.97 0.32 3.75
CA GLU A 48 10.92 1.17 4.48
C GLU A 48 10.28 2.55 4.67
N LEU A 49 10.03 2.93 5.92
CA LEU A 49 9.60 4.26 6.31
C LEU A 49 10.79 5.00 6.90
N GLN A 50 11.20 6.09 6.26
CA GLN A 50 12.13 7.06 6.83
C GLN A 50 11.35 8.23 7.41
N LYS A 51 11.41 8.36 8.74
CA LYS A 51 10.81 9.47 9.49
C LYS A 51 11.82 10.60 9.65
N GLN A 52 11.42 11.78 9.19
CA GLN A 52 12.09 13.05 9.46
C GLN A 52 11.14 13.94 10.29
N GLU A 53 11.59 15.14 10.65
CA GLU A 53 10.81 16.07 11.49
C GLU A 53 9.46 16.43 10.86
N ASN A 54 9.47 16.87 9.59
CA ASN A 54 8.26 17.34 8.88
C ASN A 54 7.91 16.51 7.63
N LEU A 55 8.50 15.32 7.49
CA LEU A 55 8.35 14.48 6.30
C LEU A 55 8.45 13.00 6.66
N LEU A 56 7.60 12.18 6.03
CA LEU A 56 7.79 10.73 5.91
C LEU A 56 8.14 10.40 4.46
N ILE A 57 9.12 9.53 4.29
CA ILE A 57 9.47 8.93 3.00
C ILE A 57 9.18 7.45 3.13
N LEU A 58 8.28 6.92 2.31
CA LEU A 58 7.96 5.50 2.28
C LEU A 58 8.47 4.92 0.97
N HIS A 59 9.18 3.80 1.05
CA HIS A 59 9.57 2.97 -0.08
C HIS A 59 8.84 1.65 0.05
N PHE A 60 8.01 1.33 -0.94
CA PHE A 60 7.28 0.07 -1.04
C PHE A 60 7.98 -0.82 -2.06
N ASP A 61 8.26 -2.06 -1.68
CA ASP A 61 8.60 -3.16 -2.57
C ASP A 61 7.55 -4.25 -2.38
N ILE A 62 6.74 -4.52 -3.40
CA ILE A 62 5.64 -5.48 -3.33
C ILE A 62 5.84 -6.53 -4.40
N GLN A 63 5.94 -7.80 -3.98
CA GLN A 63 6.19 -8.92 -4.87
C GLN A 63 5.21 -10.06 -4.61
N GLY A 64 4.89 -10.82 -5.65
CA GLY A 64 4.10 -12.03 -5.55
C GLY A 64 3.21 -12.20 -6.77
N GLU A 65 1.98 -12.62 -6.57
CA GLU A 65 1.04 -12.87 -7.66
C GLU A 65 -0.39 -12.46 -7.31
N ILE A 66 -1.15 -12.08 -8.32
CA ILE A 66 -2.58 -11.78 -8.21
C ILE A 66 -3.38 -12.65 -9.18
N GLN A 67 -4.62 -12.95 -8.81
CA GLN A 67 -5.55 -13.65 -9.69
C GLN A 67 -6.19 -12.66 -10.67
N LEU A 68 -6.00 -12.90 -11.97
CA LEU A 68 -6.61 -12.13 -13.06
C LEU A 68 -7.50 -13.04 -13.92
N THR A 69 -8.45 -12.43 -14.62
CA THR A 69 -9.25 -13.10 -15.66
C THR A 69 -8.71 -12.73 -17.03
N CYS A 70 -8.51 -13.72 -17.89
CA CYS A 70 -8.07 -13.48 -19.27
C CYS A 70 -9.24 -12.94 -20.12
N ASP A 71 -9.07 -11.79 -20.75
CA ASP A 71 -10.12 -11.17 -21.59
C ASP A 71 -10.48 -11.99 -22.84
N THR A 72 -9.58 -12.87 -23.30
CA THR A 72 -9.81 -13.69 -24.51
C THR A 72 -10.53 -15.00 -24.21
N CYS A 73 -10.10 -15.73 -23.18
CA CYS A 73 -10.64 -17.08 -22.88
C CYS A 73 -11.44 -17.16 -21.59
N LEU A 74 -11.56 -16.05 -20.84
CA LEU A 74 -12.28 -15.92 -19.57
C LEU A 74 -11.80 -16.86 -18.47
N LYS A 75 -10.60 -17.45 -18.61
CA LYS A 75 -9.99 -18.27 -17.56
C LYS A 75 -9.27 -17.41 -16.55
N GLU A 76 -9.34 -17.84 -15.30
CA GLU A 76 -8.56 -17.27 -14.21
C GLU A 76 -7.13 -17.80 -14.25
N PHE A 77 -6.16 -16.93 -13.94
CA PHE A 77 -4.75 -17.30 -13.84
C PHE A 77 -4.02 -16.40 -12.84
N MET A 78 -2.92 -16.91 -12.28
CA MET A 78 -2.04 -16.12 -11.42
C MET A 78 -1.06 -15.33 -12.28
N SER A 79 -1.04 -14.02 -12.09
CA SER A 79 -0.13 -13.10 -12.78
C SER A 79 0.91 -12.58 -11.78
N PRO A 80 2.22 -12.69 -12.08
CA PRO A 80 3.26 -12.19 -11.20
C PRO A 80 3.23 -10.66 -11.17
N ILE A 81 3.44 -10.11 -9.98
CA ILE A 81 3.48 -8.68 -9.70
C ILE A 81 4.82 -8.35 -9.03
N SER A 82 5.43 -7.26 -9.48
CA SER A 82 6.57 -6.62 -8.85
C SER A 82 6.37 -5.11 -8.96
N ILE A 83 6.19 -4.46 -7.81
CA ILE A 83 5.90 -3.04 -7.71
C ILE A 83 6.95 -2.42 -6.80
N GLN A 84 7.58 -1.35 -7.28
CA GLN A 84 8.47 -0.53 -6.48
C GLN A 84 7.99 0.91 -6.54
N GLU A 85 7.57 1.45 -5.40
CA GLU A 85 6.97 2.77 -5.33
C GLU A 85 7.54 3.60 -4.19
N ARG A 86 7.58 4.92 -4.40
CA ARG A 86 8.06 5.88 -3.40
C ARG A 86 7.00 6.94 -3.13
N ILE A 87 6.60 7.06 -1.87
CA ILE A 87 5.61 8.03 -1.42
C ILE A 87 6.26 9.03 -0.46
N LEU A 88 5.94 10.32 -0.63
CA LEU A 88 6.36 11.40 0.26
C LEU A 88 5.14 11.97 0.96
N VAL A 89 5.16 11.98 2.29
CA VAL A 89 4.11 12.57 3.12
C VAL A 89 4.70 13.76 3.86
N LYS A 90 4.32 14.98 3.46
CA LYS A 90 4.72 16.22 4.13
C LYS A 90 3.68 16.62 5.17
N PHE A 91 4.14 17.05 6.33
CA PHE A 91 3.26 17.66 7.33
C PHE A 91 3.20 19.16 7.09
N THR A 92 1.99 19.72 7.02
CA THR A 92 1.75 21.15 6.85
C THR A 92 0.82 21.64 7.97
N ASP A 93 1.05 22.85 8.47
CA ASP A 93 0.18 23.47 9.49
C ASP A 93 -1.08 24.11 8.88
N GLU A 94 -1.17 24.18 7.54
CA GLU A 94 -2.34 24.71 6.84
C GLU A 94 -3.45 23.64 6.73
N ASP A 95 -4.66 24.01 7.17
CA ASP A 95 -5.88 23.25 6.88
C ASP A 95 -6.05 23.17 5.36
N TRP A 96 -5.99 21.95 4.81
CA TRP A 96 -6.27 21.68 3.40
C TRP A 96 -7.77 21.86 3.10
N THR A 97 -8.27 23.09 3.19
CA THR A 97 -9.54 23.52 2.60
C THR A 97 -9.21 24.42 1.42
N ASP A 98 -9.61 24.00 0.22
CA ASP A 98 -9.44 24.68 -1.06
C ASP A 98 -8.03 24.67 -1.67
N ASN A 99 -7.72 23.59 -2.39
CA ASN A 99 -7.27 23.57 -3.80
C ASN A 99 -6.56 22.24 -4.08
N THR A 100 -7.27 21.28 -4.68
CA THR A 100 -6.63 20.13 -5.31
C THR A 100 -7.12 20.06 -6.76
N GLU A 101 -6.62 20.97 -7.59
CA GLU A 101 -6.31 20.56 -8.96
C GLU A 101 -5.11 19.61 -8.85
N GLU A 102 -5.42 18.32 -9.03
CA GLU A 102 -4.49 17.22 -9.32
C GLU A 102 -3.14 17.19 -8.60
N VAL A 103 -3.06 16.32 -7.58
CA VAL A 103 -1.83 15.56 -7.34
C VAL A 103 -2.22 14.09 -7.28
N LEU A 104 -1.86 13.36 -8.35
CA LEU A 104 -1.95 11.90 -8.43
C LEU A 104 -1.03 11.23 -7.40
#